data_AF-A0A0A1FAW1-F1
#
_entry.id   AF-A0A0A1FAW1-F1
#
_cell.length_a   1.000
_cell.length_b   1.000
_cell.length_c   1.000
_cell.angle_alpha   90.00
_cell.angle_beta   90.00
_cell.angle_gamma   90.00
#
_symmetry.space_group_name_H-M   'P 1'
#
loop_
_entity.id
_entity.type
_entity.pdbx_description
1 polymer ?
#
loop_
_entity_poly.entity_id
_entity_poly.type
_entity_poly.pdbx_seq_one_letter_code
_entity_poly.pdbx_strand_id
1 'polypeptide(L)' 'MMLITVDTASVSDLRRVIVSTCGDLMIYMRVKPVEHASKMKFWLCLNKKSIDSVIGNIMRVLPQAEFGRITPMLPA' A
#
# COMPACT_ATOMS: atom_id res chain seq x y z
N MET A 1 7.65 6.20 -2.40
CA MET A 1 6.81 5.23 -3.12
C MET A 1 7.04 3.84 -2.56
N MET A 2 5.98 3.22 -2.06
CA MET A 2 5.94 1.88 -1.50
C MET A 2 5.13 0.97 -2.42
N LEU A 3 5.58 -0.26 -2.63
CA LEU A 3 4.86 -1.29 -3.36
C LEU A 3 4.31 -2.33 -2.38
N ILE A 4 3.03 -2.69 -2.52
CA ILE A 4 2.39 -3.76 -1.76
C ILE A 4 1.72 -4.71 -2.74
N THR A 5 1.87 -6.01 -2.56
CA THR A 5 1.14 -7.04 -3.31
C THR A 5 0.22 -7.79 -2.37
N VAL A 6 -1.04 -7.96 -2.76
CA VAL A 6 -2.04 -8.73 -2.01
C VAL A 6 -2.86 -9.59 -2.96
N ASP A 7 -3.47 -10.65 -2.45
CA ASP A 7 -4.49 -11.39 -3.19
C ASP A 7 -5.70 -10.51 -3.52
N THR A 8 -6.36 -10.81 -4.63
CA THR A 8 -7.54 -10.06 -5.08
C THR A 8 -8.66 -10.02 -4.04
N ALA A 9 -8.79 -11.06 -3.23
CA ALA A 9 -9.75 -11.10 -2.13
C ALA A 9 -9.46 -10.04 -1.04
N SER A 10 -8.18 -9.67 -0.84
CA SER A 10 -7.74 -8.70 0.19
C SER A 10 -7.71 -7.24 -0.31
N VAL A 11 -8.10 -6.97 -1.56
CA VAL A 11 -8.09 -5.64 -2.19
C VAL A 11 -8.94 -4.64 -1.44
N SER A 12 -10.17 -5.04 -1.11
CA SER A 12 -11.14 -4.17 -0.44
C SER A 12 -10.67 -3.81 0.96
N ASP A 13 -10.12 -4.78 1.70
CA ASP A 13 -9.55 -4.57 3.03
C ASP A 13 -8.31 -3.66 2.97
N LEU A 14 -7.39 -3.92 2.03
CA LEU A 14 -6.19 -3.09 1.87
C LEU A 14 -6.57 -1.65 1.55
N ARG A 15 -7.53 -1.45 0.63
CA ARG A 15 -8.01 -0.10 0.30
C ARG A 15 -8.62 0.58 1.51
N ARG A 16 -9.38 -0.14 2.34
CA ARG A 16 -9.97 0.41 3.56
C ARG A 16 -8.90 0.85 4.55
N VAL A 17 -7.88 0.01 4.78
CA VAL A 17 -6.75 0.33 5.68
C VAL A 17 -5.96 1.52 5.18
N ILE A 18 -5.68 1.58 3.86
CA ILE A 18 -4.97 2.71 3.26
C ILE A 18 -5.77 4.00 3.45
N VAL A 19 -7.07 4.00 3.14
CA VAL A 19 -7.91 5.20 3.29
C VAL A 19 -8.00 5.61 4.76
N SER A 20 -8.20 4.66 5.67
CA SER A 20 -8.34 4.96 7.10
C SER A 20 -7.04 5.44 7.76
N THR A 21 -5.89 4.95 7.28
CA THR A 21 -4.58 5.26 7.89
C THR A 21 -3.91 6.45 7.21
N CYS A 22 -4.06 6.57 5.90
CA CYS A 22 -3.36 7.60 5.12
C CYS A 22 -4.19 8.86 4.98
N GLY A 23 -5.52 8.80 4.81
CA GLY A 23 -6.35 9.99 4.59
C GLY A 23 -5.70 10.98 3.60
N ASP A 24 -5.48 12.21 4.06
CA ASP A 24 -4.85 13.32 3.30
C ASP A 24 -3.33 13.16 3.10
N LEU A 25 -2.68 12.17 3.71
CA LEU A 25 -1.24 11.89 3.60
C LEU A 25 -0.90 11.10 2.33
N MET A 26 -1.92 10.58 1.64
CA MET A 26 -1.78 9.84 0.39
C MET A 26 -1.73 10.81 -0.79
N ILE A 27 -0.57 10.90 -1.43
CA ILE A 27 -0.35 11.77 -2.59
C ILE A 27 -0.87 11.08 -3.86
N TYR A 28 -0.62 9.78 -3.98
CA TYR A 28 -0.99 9.03 -5.17
C TYR A 28 -1.10 7.53 -4.87
N MET A 29 -2.11 6.88 -5.44
CA MET A 29 -2.28 5.43 -5.41
C MET A 29 -2.47 4.89 -6.82
N ARG A 30 -1.74 3.83 -7.15
CA ARG A 30 -1.96 3.05 -8.38
C ARG A 30 -2.22 1.60 -8.02
N VAL A 31 -3.21 1.00 -8.66
CA VAL A 31 -3.54 -0.42 -8.50
C VAL A 31 -3.41 -1.10 -9.86
N LYS A 32 -2.77 -2.28 -9.90
CA LYS A 32 -2.67 -3.08 -11.12
C LYS A 32 -2.89 -4.57 -10.81
N PRO A 33 -3.77 -5.27 -11.55
CA PRO A 33 -3.85 -6.72 -11.48
C PRO A 33 -2.56 -7.35 -12.02
N VAL A 34 -2.12 -8.42 -11.37
CA VAL A 34 -1.00 -9.27 -11.79
C VAL A 34 -1.41 -10.75 -11.65
N GLU A 35 -0.63 -11.66 -12.21
CA GLU A 35 -0.88 -13.11 -12.11
C GLU A 35 -2.33 -13.49 -12.51
N HIS A 36 -2.77 -13.09 -13.70
CA HIS A 36 -4.15 -13.33 -14.18
C HIS A 36 -5.24 -12.79 -13.24
N ALA A 37 -4.95 -11.70 -12.52
CA ALA A 37 -5.83 -11.09 -11.53
C ALA A 37 -6.09 -11.95 -10.28
N SER A 38 -5.21 -12.90 -9.97
CA SER A 38 -5.19 -13.56 -8.65
C SER A 38 -4.58 -12.65 -7.57
N LYS A 39 -3.65 -11.79 -7.97
CA LYS A 39 -3.01 -10.79 -7.10
C LYS A 39 -3.10 -9.38 -7.66
N MET A 40 -2.94 -8.41 -6.77
CA MET A 40 -3.03 -6.99 -7.04
C MET A 40 -1.83 -6.27 -6.46
N LYS A 41 -1.18 -5.45 -7.29
CA LYS A 41 -0.08 -4.59 -6.89
C LYS A 41 -0.59 -3.17 -6.64
N PHE A 42 -0.26 -2.65 -5.47
CA PHE A 42 -0.54 -1.30 -5.02
C PHE A 42 0.75 -0.51 -4.94
N TRP A 43 0.82 0.61 -5.64
CA TRP A 43 1.86 1.61 -5.44
C TRP A 43 1.27 2.77 -4.65
N LEU A 44 1.89 3.05 -3.51
CA LEU A 44 1.50 4.14 -2.62
C LEU A 44 2.61 5.19 -2.57
N CYS A 45 2.25 6.42 -2.89
CA CYS A 45 3.06 7.61 -2.63
C CYS A 45 2.49 8.31 -1.40
N LEU A 46 3.26 8.30 -0.32
CA LEU A 46 2.89 8.84 0.99
C LEU A 46 3.83 9.99 1.35
N ASN A 47 3.34 10.93 2.15
CA ASN A 47 4.19 11.90 2.81
C ASN A 47 5.17 11.19 3.78
N LYS A 48 6.41 11.69 3.87
CA LYS A 48 7.57 11.03 4.49
C LYS A 48 7.37 10.68 5.98
N LYS A 49 6.49 11.39 6.69
CA LYS A 49 6.25 11.20 8.13
C LYS A 49 5.37 10.00 8.48
N SER A 50 4.80 9.30 7.49
CA SER A 50 3.68 8.37 7.74
C SER A 50 3.93 6.94 7.27
N ILE A 51 5.09 6.66 6.68
CA ILE A 51 5.37 5.34 6.07
C ILE A 51 5.35 4.23 7.12
N ASP A 52 6.03 4.40 8.26
CA ASP A 52 6.13 3.36 9.29
C ASP A 52 4.76 3.02 9.92
N SER A 53 3.95 4.04 10.16
CA SER A 53 2.60 3.86 10.72
C SER A 53 1.69 3.11 9.73
N VAL A 54 1.78 3.42 8.45
CA VAL A 54 1.02 2.73 7.39
C VAL A 54 1.46 1.27 7.27
N ILE A 55 2.76 1.00 7.28
CA ILE A 55 3.28 -0.37 7.25
C ILE A 55 2.78 -1.15 8.47
N GLY A 56 2.91 -0.59 9.68
CA GLY A 56 2.46 -1.24 10.91
C GLY A 56 0.96 -1.58 10.89
N ASN A 57 0.11 -0.67 10.42
CA ASN A 57 -1.31 -0.94 10.29
C ASN A 57 -1.63 -1.99 9.22
N ILE A 58 -0.95 -1.96 8.08
CA ILE A 58 -1.18 -2.95 7.01
C ILE A 58 -0.71 -4.32 7.48
N MET A 59 0.47 -4.45 8.10
CA MET A 59 0.94 -5.73 8.66
C MET A 59 0.00 -6.30 9.71
N ARG A 60 -0.66 -5.43 10.48
CA ARG A 60 -1.63 -5.84 11.50
C ARG A 60 -2.94 -6.37 10.91
N VAL A 61 -3.45 -5.73 9.86
CA VAL A 61 -4.74 -6.08 9.26
C VAL A 61 -4.60 -7.15 8.18
N LEU A 62 -3.48 -7.13 7.45
CA LEU A 62 -3.15 -8.01 6.34
C LEU A 62 -1.74 -8.58 6.53
N PRO A 63 -1.57 -9.54 7.46
CA PRO A 63 -0.27 -10.15 7.72
C PRO A 63 0.29 -10.90 6.50
N GLN A 64 -0.59 -11.36 5.60
CA GLN A 64 -0.23 -11.98 4.32
C GLN A 64 0.19 -10.98 3.23
N ALA A 65 0.14 -9.66 3.48
CA ALA A 65 0.53 -8.67 2.48
C ALA A 65 2.04 -8.70 2.21
N GLU A 66 2.42 -8.78 0.95
CA GLU A 66 3.82 -8.75 0.53
C GLU A 66 4.26 -7.31 0.32
N PHE A 67 5.16 -6.82 1.17
CA PHE A 67 5.77 -5.50 1.02
C PHE A 67 6.93 -5.60 0.03
N GLY A 68 6.80 -4.91 -1.09
CA GLY A 68 7.87 -4.74 -2.06
C GLY A 68 8.83 -3.62 -1.68
N ARG A 69 9.60 -3.16 -2.67
CA ARG A 69 10.59 -2.10 -2.47
C ARG A 69 9.93 -0.80 -2.00
N ILE A 70 10.42 -0.27 -0.89
CA ILE A 70 10.09 1.07 -0.41
C ILE A 70 11.20 2.02 -0.89
N THR A 71 10.82 3.03 -1.67
CA THR A 71 11.74 4.05 -2.18
C THR A 71 11.36 5.40 -1.60
N PRO A 72 12.25 6.10 -0.88
CA PRO A 72 11.96 7.45 -0.40
C PRO A 72 11.71 8.37 -1.59
N MET A 73 10.68 9.22 -1.50
CA MET A 73 10.53 10.31 -2.48
C MET A 73 11.50 11.40 -2.04
N LEU A 74 12.62 11.52 -2.75
CA LEU A 74 13.51 12.65 -2.59
C LEU A 74 12.82 13.87 -3.20
N PRO A 75 12.77 15.03 -2.50
CA PRO A 75 12.42 16.27 -3.17
C PRO A 75 13.44 16.51 -4.29
N ALA A 76 12.93 16.90 -5.47
CA ALA A 76 13.74 17.26 -6.62
C ALA A 76 14.59 18.51 -6.34
#